data_AF-A0A6H2D1A0-F1
#
_entry.id   AF-A0A6H2D1A0-F1
#
_cell.length_a   1.000
_cell.length_b   1.000
_cell.length_c   1.000
_cell.angle_alpha   90.00
_cell.angle_beta   90.00
_cell.angle_gamma   90.00
#
_symmetry.space_group_name_H-M   'P 1'
#
loop_
_entity.id
_entity.type
_entity.pdbx_description
1 polymer ?
#
loop_
_entity_poly.entity_id
_entity_poly.type
_entity_poly.pdbx_seq_one_letter_code
_entity_poly.pdbx_strand_id
1 'polypeptide(L)'
;MTTASEVIDRRDRAHAAVEDLPRPDVWMETSLAWNPKFWENLKSKTLMRLNPHWHIEKDSGSGFPVEDVLVESEFNTKPLMAFSGETFKANFPEIGLTISARACEDGKNTALSFSKEKDNSPVTPEDAARTMQYWLPSIREYYRLYETNTIKHRYWRFFMDKIMLTMNPTQRRICGFMLKLTVLECLLILILGVGWFYYGG
;
A
#
# COMPACT_ATOMS: atom_id res chain seq x y z
N MET A 1 36.01 11.33 -29.26
CA MET A 1 34.73 10.62 -29.47
C MET A 1 34.29 10.09 -28.12
N THR A 2 33.39 10.80 -27.47
CA THR A 2 32.89 10.54 -26.12
C THR A 2 31.90 9.38 -26.17
N THR A 3 32.24 8.29 -25.50
CA THR A 3 31.35 7.15 -25.24
C THR A 3 30.15 7.63 -24.43
N ALA A 4 28.97 7.47 -25.02
CA ALA A 4 27.70 7.69 -24.35
C ALA A 4 27.65 6.86 -23.07
N SER A 5 27.46 7.55 -21.95
CA SER A 5 27.18 6.94 -20.66
C SER A 5 25.91 6.10 -20.81
N GLU A 6 26.04 4.78 -20.75
CA GLU A 6 24.94 3.87 -20.43
C GLU A 6 24.32 4.35 -19.12
N VAL A 7 23.25 5.14 -19.23
CA VAL A 7 22.33 5.37 -18.13
C VAL A 7 21.63 4.03 -17.96
N ILE A 8 22.21 3.17 -17.14
CA ILE A 8 21.55 1.94 -16.70
C ILE A 8 20.28 2.39 -16.00
N ASP A 9 19.16 2.23 -16.69
CA ASP A 9 17.85 2.54 -16.17
C ASP A 9 17.61 1.66 -14.93
N ARG A 10 17.52 2.29 -13.76
CA ARG A 10 17.28 1.58 -12.50
C ARG A 10 15.94 0.85 -12.51
N ARG A 11 15.05 1.17 -13.46
CA ARG A 11 13.74 0.54 -13.70
C ARG A 11 13.78 -0.92 -14.14
N ASP A 12 14.95 -1.48 -14.45
CA ASP A 12 15.07 -2.88 -14.91
C ASP A 12 15.56 -3.86 -13.83
N ARG A 13 16.05 -3.39 -12.67
CA ARG A 13 16.79 -4.26 -11.73
C ARG A 13 15.95 -5.03 -10.70
N ALA A 14 14.65 -4.78 -10.59
CA ALA A 14 13.85 -5.37 -9.51
C ALA A 14 12.33 -5.50 -9.80
N HIS A 15 11.92 -5.54 -11.06
CA HIS A 15 10.51 -5.51 -11.41
C HIS A 15 10.06 -6.83 -12.03
N ALA A 16 8.82 -7.24 -11.70
CA ALA A 16 8.20 -8.39 -12.34
C ALA A 16 8.10 -8.16 -13.85
N ALA A 17 8.11 -9.24 -14.63
CA ALA A 17 7.92 -9.15 -16.07
C ALA A 17 6.58 -8.45 -16.37
N VAL A 18 6.51 -7.70 -17.48
CA VAL A 18 5.29 -6.95 -17.87
C VAL A 18 4.06 -7.86 -17.93
N GLU A 19 4.25 -9.14 -18.24
CA GLU A 19 3.19 -10.16 -18.30
C GLU A 19 2.57 -10.50 -16.93
N ASP A 20 3.33 -10.31 -15.84
CA ASP A 20 2.92 -10.58 -14.46
C ASP A 20 2.28 -9.35 -13.77
N LEU A 21 2.28 -8.20 -14.44
CA LEU A 21 1.69 -6.98 -13.90
C LEU A 21 0.16 -7.08 -13.87
N PRO A 22 -0.49 -6.52 -12.83
CA PRO A 22 -1.95 -6.50 -12.78
C PRO A 22 -2.49 -5.71 -13.97
N ARG A 23 -3.44 -6.30 -14.69
CA ARG A 23 -4.04 -5.68 -15.87
C ARG A 23 -5.14 -4.70 -15.44
N PRO A 24 -5.28 -3.55 -16.11
CA PRO A 24 -6.39 -2.64 -15.86
C PRO A 24 -7.72 -3.34 -16.13
N ASP A 25 -8.74 -2.95 -15.37
CA ASP A 25 -10.11 -3.46 -15.42
C ASP A 25 -10.28 -4.95 -15.09
N VAL A 26 -9.22 -5.62 -14.64
CA VAL A 26 -9.28 -7.00 -14.15
C VAL A 26 -9.55 -7.02 -12.65
N TRP A 27 -10.61 -7.72 -12.27
CA TRP A 27 -11.00 -7.87 -10.87
C TRP A 27 -10.19 -8.96 -10.18
N MET A 28 -9.52 -8.59 -9.08
CA MET A 28 -8.81 -9.46 -8.17
C MET A 28 -9.69 -9.75 -6.95
N GLU A 29 -10.09 -11.00 -6.78
CA GLU A 29 -10.82 -11.43 -5.59
C GLU A 29 -9.92 -11.50 -4.36
N THR A 30 -10.44 -11.04 -3.22
CA THR A 30 -9.65 -10.96 -1.97
C THR A 30 -9.96 -12.05 -0.97
N SER A 31 -11.04 -12.83 -1.18
CA SER A 31 -11.59 -13.82 -0.26
C SER A 31 -11.96 -13.25 1.13
N LEU A 32 -12.26 -11.95 1.20
CA LEU A 32 -12.62 -11.22 2.42
C LEU A 32 -14.07 -10.76 2.32
N ALA A 33 -14.86 -10.93 3.38
CA ALA A 33 -16.26 -10.53 3.38
C ALA A 33 -16.38 -9.02 3.19
N TRP A 34 -17.42 -8.55 2.49
CA TRP A 34 -17.67 -7.12 2.28
C TRP A 34 -18.06 -6.43 3.59
N ASN A 35 -17.33 -5.38 3.93
CA ASN A 35 -17.52 -4.60 5.13
C ASN A 35 -17.80 -3.14 4.76
N PRO A 36 -19.08 -2.74 4.66
CA PRO A 36 -19.44 -1.40 4.22
C PRO A 36 -18.89 -0.32 5.15
N LYS A 37 -18.81 -0.60 6.46
CA LYS A 37 -18.26 0.34 7.44
C LYS A 37 -16.79 0.65 7.21
N PHE A 38 -16.01 -0.29 6.70
CA PHE A 38 -14.62 -0.03 6.36
C PHE A 38 -14.51 0.98 5.21
N TRP A 39 -15.21 0.70 4.11
CA TRP A 39 -15.15 1.51 2.90
C TRP A 39 -15.74 2.90 3.10
N GLU A 40 -16.80 3.02 3.91
CA GLU A 40 -17.41 4.30 4.29
C GLU A 40 -16.47 5.16 5.16
N ASN A 41 -15.73 4.54 6.09
CA ASN A 41 -14.82 5.25 7.01
C ASN A 41 -13.40 5.42 6.47
N LEU A 42 -13.10 4.90 5.27
CA LEU A 42 -11.78 4.99 4.67
C LEU A 42 -11.49 6.45 4.29
N LYS A 43 -10.43 7.03 4.87
CA LYS A 43 -10.03 8.41 4.58
C LYS A 43 -9.14 8.46 3.34
N SER A 44 -9.29 9.51 2.53
CA SER A 44 -8.46 9.80 1.34
C SER A 44 -6.97 9.66 1.63
N LYS A 45 -6.50 10.33 2.70
CA LYS A 45 -5.10 10.31 3.10
C LYS A 45 -4.62 8.92 3.54
N THR A 46 -5.50 8.12 4.16
CA THR A 46 -5.17 6.74 4.53
C THR A 46 -4.97 5.91 3.28
N LEU A 47 -5.92 5.95 2.33
CA LEU A 47 -5.83 5.22 1.06
C LEU A 47 -4.54 5.56 0.30
N MET A 48 -4.18 6.84 0.20
CA MET A 48 -2.93 7.26 -0.44
C MET A 48 -1.70 6.68 0.26
N ARG A 49 -1.66 6.70 1.59
CA ARG A 49 -0.54 6.21 2.40
C ARG A 49 -0.41 4.68 2.44
N LEU A 50 -1.44 3.95 1.98
CA LEU A 50 -1.38 2.51 1.75
C LEU A 50 -0.49 2.15 0.55
N ASN A 51 -0.20 3.11 -0.33
CA ASN A 51 0.83 2.91 -1.34
C ASN A 51 2.21 2.94 -0.64
N PRO A 52 3.00 1.86 -0.72
CA PRO A 52 4.29 1.79 -0.03
C PRO A 52 5.37 2.67 -0.66
N HIS A 53 5.17 3.16 -1.89
CA HIS A 53 6.17 3.93 -2.64
C HIS A 53 5.88 5.42 -2.66
N TRP A 54 4.70 5.85 -2.20
CA TRP A 54 4.32 7.25 -2.17
C TRP A 54 4.85 7.93 -0.90
N HIS A 55 5.67 8.95 -1.09
CA HIS A 55 5.96 9.95 -0.08
C HIS A 55 4.91 11.07 -0.17
N ILE A 56 4.11 11.24 0.89
CA ILE A 56 3.00 12.18 0.90
C ILE A 56 3.29 13.29 1.91
N GLU A 57 3.42 14.50 1.42
CA GLU A 57 3.69 15.68 2.25
C GLU A 57 2.42 16.24 2.91
N LYS A 58 2.53 17.39 3.58
CA LYS A 58 1.39 18.11 4.13
C LYS A 58 0.58 18.73 3.00
N ASP A 59 -0.73 18.84 3.23
CA ASP A 59 -1.66 19.47 2.29
C ASP A 59 -1.22 20.91 1.99
N SER A 60 -1.00 21.21 0.71
CA SER A 60 -0.57 22.52 0.22
C SER A 60 -1.76 23.45 -0.08
N GLY A 61 -3.00 23.00 0.14
CA GLY A 61 -4.24 23.71 -0.18
C GLY A 61 -4.79 23.37 -1.57
N SER A 62 -3.94 23.00 -2.52
CA SER A 62 -4.32 22.50 -3.86
C SER A 62 -4.41 20.97 -3.95
N GLY A 63 -3.96 20.26 -2.91
CA GLY A 63 -3.93 18.80 -2.87
C GLY A 63 -2.81 18.29 -1.97
N PHE A 64 -2.61 16.98 -1.98
CA PHE A 64 -1.49 16.36 -1.29
C PHE A 64 -0.31 16.23 -2.27
N PRO A 65 0.86 16.83 -1.99
CA PRO A 65 2.06 16.58 -2.77
C PRO A 65 2.50 15.13 -2.56
N VAL A 66 2.72 14.43 -3.67
CA VAL A 66 3.13 13.04 -3.72
C VAL A 66 4.40 12.93 -4.56
N GLU A 67 5.44 12.38 -3.95
CA GLU A 67 6.64 11.90 -4.63
C GLU A 67 6.53 10.37 -4.71
N ASP A 68 6.39 9.82 -5.91
CA ASP A 68 6.38 8.38 -6.15
C ASP A 68 7.81 7.89 -6.40
N VAL A 69 8.38 7.24 -5.39
CA VAL A 69 9.75 6.72 -5.42
C VAL A 69 9.90 5.54 -6.40
N LEU A 70 8.81 4.88 -6.80
CA LEU A 70 8.87 3.73 -7.70
C LEU A 70 9.09 4.15 -9.16
N VAL A 71 8.42 5.22 -9.57
CA VAL A 71 8.41 5.71 -10.96
C VAL A 71 9.15 7.04 -11.12
N GLU A 72 9.69 7.56 -10.00
CA GLU A 72 10.46 8.80 -9.91
C GLU A 72 9.66 10.01 -10.45
N SER A 73 8.39 10.11 -10.04
CA SER A 73 7.47 11.17 -10.48
C SER A 73 6.92 11.95 -9.29
N GLU A 74 6.79 13.26 -9.45
CA GLU A 74 6.15 14.14 -8.48
C GLU A 74 4.81 14.66 -9.03
N PHE A 75 3.76 14.59 -8.23
CA PHE A 75 2.44 15.10 -8.59
C PHE A 75 1.67 15.54 -7.34
N ASN A 76 0.72 16.46 -7.52
CA ASN A 76 -0.26 16.77 -6.49
C ASN A 76 -1.52 15.97 -6.79
N THR A 77 -2.09 15.30 -5.79
CA THR A 77 -3.37 14.61 -5.99
C THR A 77 -4.35 14.82 -4.84
N LYS A 78 -5.63 14.90 -5.18
CA LYS A 78 -6.73 14.91 -4.22
C LYS A 78 -7.77 13.87 -4.63
N PRO A 79 -7.72 12.64 -4.06
CA PRO A 79 -8.59 11.58 -4.51
C PRO A 79 -10.05 11.87 -4.20
N LEU A 80 -10.89 11.68 -5.22
CA LEU A 80 -12.34 11.73 -5.13
C LEU A 80 -12.84 10.34 -4.78
N MET A 81 -13.34 10.18 -3.56
CA MET A 81 -13.88 8.91 -3.08
C MET A 81 -15.41 8.92 -3.18
N ALA A 82 -15.96 7.84 -3.72
CA ALA A 82 -17.38 7.58 -3.79
C ALA A 82 -17.67 6.20 -3.22
N PHE A 83 -18.67 6.12 -2.35
CA PHE A 83 -19.17 4.88 -1.79
C PHE A 83 -20.65 4.75 -2.13
N SER A 84 -21.04 3.57 -2.63
CA SER A 84 -22.42 3.24 -2.98
C SER A 84 -22.70 1.80 -2.54
N GLY A 85 -22.87 1.63 -1.22
CA GLY A 85 -23.32 0.39 -0.55
C GLY A 85 -22.44 -0.84 -0.76
N GLU A 86 -22.47 -1.38 -1.97
CA GLU A 86 -21.75 -2.55 -2.45
C GLU A 86 -20.54 -2.18 -3.32
N THR A 87 -20.34 -0.90 -3.61
CA THR A 87 -19.21 -0.43 -4.42
C THR A 87 -18.49 0.73 -3.77
N PHE A 88 -17.18 0.75 -3.95
CA PHE A 88 -16.30 1.84 -3.56
C PHE A 88 -15.44 2.21 -4.76
N LYS A 89 -15.26 3.51 -5.00
CA LYS A 89 -14.40 4.04 -6.05
C LYS A 89 -13.57 5.18 -5.50
N ALA A 90 -12.27 5.18 -5.80
CA ALA A 90 -11.37 6.29 -5.54
C ALA A 90 -10.72 6.70 -6.87
N ASN A 91 -11.10 7.87 -7.38
CA ASN A 91 -10.53 8.46 -8.58
C ASN A 91 -9.41 9.43 -8.19
N PHE A 92 -8.28 9.34 -8.86
CA PHE A 92 -7.12 10.22 -8.78
C PHE A 92 -6.99 10.95 -10.13
N PRO A 93 -7.68 12.09 -10.31
CA PRO A 93 -7.78 12.76 -11.60
C PRO A 93 -6.42 13.16 -12.18
N GLU A 94 -5.48 13.55 -11.32
CA GLU A 94 -4.19 14.12 -11.73
C GLU A 94 -3.24 13.08 -12.33
N ILE A 95 -3.42 11.80 -11.98
CA ILE A 95 -2.66 10.68 -12.54
C ILE A 95 -3.53 9.80 -13.46
N GLY A 96 -4.82 10.12 -13.61
CA GLY A 96 -5.78 9.38 -14.41
C GLY A 96 -6.00 7.95 -13.91
N LEU A 97 -5.92 7.72 -12.60
CA LEU A 97 -6.03 6.39 -12.00
C LEU A 97 -7.33 6.27 -11.21
N THR A 98 -8.04 5.16 -11.35
CA THR A 98 -9.19 4.85 -10.49
C THR A 98 -9.01 3.49 -9.83
N ILE A 99 -9.16 3.44 -8.51
CA ILE A 99 -9.22 2.19 -7.74
C ILE A 99 -10.70 1.89 -7.45
N SER A 100 -11.13 0.67 -7.72
CA SER A 100 -12.49 0.21 -7.48
C SER A 100 -12.50 -1.01 -6.56
N ALA A 101 -13.46 -1.06 -5.65
CA ALA A 101 -13.79 -2.23 -4.86
C ALA A 101 -15.28 -2.53 -5.00
N ARG A 102 -15.66 -3.81 -5.02
CA ARG A 102 -17.07 -4.22 -5.03
C ARG A 102 -17.32 -5.46 -4.17
N ALA A 103 -18.51 -5.55 -3.62
CA ALA A 103 -19.05 -6.78 -3.05
C ALA A 103 -19.26 -7.81 -4.17
N CYS A 104 -18.95 -9.07 -3.87
CA CYS A 104 -19.21 -10.23 -4.72
C CYS A 104 -19.86 -11.31 -3.85
N GLU A 105 -20.59 -12.23 -4.48
CA GLU A 105 -21.25 -13.36 -3.80
C GLU A 105 -22.12 -12.91 -2.61
N ASP A 106 -22.99 -11.91 -2.82
CA ASP A 106 -23.85 -11.32 -1.78
C ASP A 106 -23.08 -10.79 -0.56
N GLY A 107 -21.87 -10.28 -0.79
CA GLY A 107 -21.01 -9.72 0.25
C GLY A 107 -20.15 -10.75 0.98
N LYS A 108 -20.13 -12.01 0.55
CA LYS A 108 -19.19 -13.02 1.07
C LYS A 108 -17.76 -12.81 0.59
N ASN A 109 -17.59 -12.10 -0.52
CA ASN A 109 -16.29 -11.79 -1.09
C ASN A 109 -16.21 -10.31 -1.49
N THR A 110 -14.99 -9.80 -1.59
CA THR A 110 -14.67 -8.45 -2.04
C THR A 110 -13.69 -8.56 -3.19
N ALA A 111 -13.98 -7.90 -4.31
CA ALA A 111 -13.07 -7.81 -5.45
C ALA A 111 -12.51 -6.39 -5.57
N LEU A 112 -11.22 -6.30 -5.88
CA LEU A 112 -10.49 -5.05 -6.14
C LEU A 112 -10.12 -4.97 -7.62
N SER A 113 -10.16 -3.78 -8.19
CA SER A 113 -9.72 -3.53 -9.55
C SER A 113 -9.14 -2.12 -9.64
N PHE A 114 -8.39 -1.86 -10.70
CA PHE A 114 -7.97 -0.51 -11.05
C PHE A 114 -8.22 -0.26 -12.53
N SER A 115 -8.47 0.99 -12.88
CA SER A 115 -8.53 1.44 -14.25
C SER A 115 -7.64 2.66 -14.42
N LYS A 116 -7.20 2.88 -15.66
CA LYS A 116 -6.41 4.05 -16.04
C LYS A 116 -7.11 4.74 -17.19
N GLU A 117 -7.43 6.01 -17.01
CA GLU A 117 -7.90 6.86 -18.10
C GLU A 117 -6.73 7.15 -19.04
N LYS A 118 -6.97 7.02 -20.35
CA LYS A 118 -5.95 7.19 -21.41
C LYS A 118 -5.50 8.64 -21.62
N ASP A 119 -6.05 9.57 -20.84
CA ASP A 119 -5.80 10.99 -21.04
C ASP A 119 -4.42 11.41 -20.51
N ASN A 120 -4.01 12.62 -20.87
CA ASN A 120 -2.70 13.30 -20.79
C ASN A 120 -1.98 13.27 -19.41
N SER A 121 -1.92 12.11 -18.75
CA SER A 121 -1.40 11.92 -17.40
C SER A 121 0.11 11.67 -17.42
N PRO A 122 0.83 12.14 -16.39
CA PRO A 122 2.29 12.05 -16.35
C PRO A 122 2.81 10.61 -16.15
N VAL A 123 1.92 9.65 -15.88
CA VAL A 123 2.25 8.26 -15.54
C VAL A 123 1.95 7.39 -16.76
N THR A 124 2.82 6.45 -17.14
CA THR A 124 2.50 5.53 -18.24
C THR A 124 1.52 4.42 -17.78
N PRO A 125 0.89 3.65 -18.70
CA PRO A 125 0.10 2.48 -18.32
C PRO A 125 0.90 1.41 -17.57
N GLU A 126 2.16 1.23 -17.93
CA GLU A 126 3.07 0.29 -17.28
C GLU A 126 3.42 0.74 -15.87
N ASP A 127 3.72 2.03 -15.70
CA ASP A 127 3.96 2.63 -14.39
C ASP A 127 2.76 2.48 -13.47
N ALA A 128 1.55 2.72 -13.99
CA ALA A 128 0.31 2.50 -13.23
C ALA A 128 0.16 1.04 -12.79
N ALA A 129 0.42 0.08 -13.69
CA ALA A 129 0.36 -1.35 -13.36
C ALA A 129 1.41 -1.75 -12.32
N ARG A 130 2.63 -1.22 -12.40
CA ARG A 130 3.71 -1.40 -11.40
C ARG A 130 3.28 -0.84 -10.04
N THR A 131 2.72 0.37 -10.01
CA THR A 131 2.22 0.98 -8.76
C THR A 131 1.08 0.13 -8.16
N MET A 132 0.17 -0.40 -8.99
CA MET A 132 -0.92 -1.26 -8.55
C MET A 132 -0.48 -2.61 -8.01
N GLN A 133 0.62 -3.17 -8.54
CA GLN A 133 1.20 -4.43 -8.08
C GLN A 133 1.48 -4.41 -6.57
N TYR A 134 1.89 -3.27 -6.02
CA TYR A 134 2.18 -3.12 -4.59
C TYR A 134 1.03 -2.49 -3.80
N TRP A 135 0.26 -1.60 -4.43
CA TRP A 135 -0.80 -0.87 -3.76
C TRP A 135 -2.03 -1.76 -3.51
N LEU A 136 -2.46 -2.60 -4.47
CA LEU A 136 -3.62 -3.47 -4.30
C LEU A 136 -3.43 -4.51 -3.18
N PRO A 137 -2.30 -5.24 -3.09
CA PRO A 137 -2.03 -6.11 -1.94
C PRO A 137 -1.97 -5.36 -0.61
N SER A 138 -1.44 -4.14 -0.59
CA SER A 138 -1.36 -3.32 0.62
C SER A 138 -2.76 -2.87 1.10
N ILE A 139 -3.67 -2.55 0.17
CA ILE A 139 -5.09 -2.30 0.46
C ILE A 139 -5.76 -3.57 0.99
N ARG A 140 -5.53 -4.72 0.35
CA ARG A 140 -6.05 -6.01 0.81
C ARG A 140 -5.60 -6.35 2.23
N GLU A 141 -4.32 -6.17 2.54
CA GLU A 141 -3.78 -6.48 3.86
C GLU A 141 -4.32 -5.51 4.92
N TYR A 142 -4.41 -4.22 4.60
CA TYR A 142 -5.07 -3.24 5.48
C TYR A 142 -6.54 -3.58 5.71
N TYR A 143 -7.24 -4.01 4.68
CA TYR A 143 -8.64 -4.43 4.78
C TYR A 143 -8.81 -5.68 5.65
N ARG A 144 -7.93 -6.68 5.50
CA ARG A 144 -7.91 -7.90 6.33
C ARG A 144 -7.79 -7.58 7.82
N LEU A 145 -7.01 -6.56 8.18
CA LEU A 145 -6.87 -6.11 9.58
C LEU A 145 -8.16 -5.51 10.17
N TYR A 146 -9.08 -5.06 9.32
CA TYR A 146 -10.36 -4.47 9.73
C TYR A 146 -11.47 -5.52 9.91
N GLU A 147 -11.33 -6.70 9.30
CA GLU A 147 -12.26 -7.83 9.45
C GLU A 147 -12.04 -8.56 10.79
N THR A 148 -10.79 -8.76 11.19
CA THR A 148 -10.47 -9.51 12.42
C THR A 148 -10.52 -8.61 13.66
N ASN A 149 -11.61 -8.68 14.43
CA ASN A 149 -11.88 -7.79 15.57
C ASN A 149 -11.17 -8.20 16.89
N THR A 150 -9.94 -8.76 16.82
CA THR A 150 -9.18 -9.14 18.03
C THR A 150 -8.43 -7.94 18.61
N ILE A 151 -8.25 -7.89 19.94
CA ILE A 151 -7.50 -6.83 20.65
C ILE A 151 -6.14 -6.55 20.01
N LYS A 152 -5.44 -7.59 19.54
CA LYS A 152 -4.19 -7.50 18.79
C LYS A 152 -4.30 -6.62 17.53
N HIS A 153 -5.40 -6.75 16.78
CA HIS A 153 -5.66 -5.95 15.58
C HIS A 153 -5.99 -4.50 15.92
N ARG A 154 -6.58 -4.22 17.08
CA ARG A 154 -6.82 -2.83 17.52
C ARG A 154 -5.52 -2.09 17.84
N TYR A 155 -4.57 -2.76 18.49
CA TYR A 155 -3.20 -2.25 18.67
C TYR A 155 -2.47 -2.09 17.34
N TRP A 156 -2.59 -3.06 16.43
CA TRP A 156 -1.95 -2.99 15.12
C TRP A 156 -2.54 -1.89 14.22
N ARG A 157 -3.85 -1.66 14.28
CA ARG A 157 -4.54 -0.55 13.59
C ARG A 157 -4.04 0.80 14.10
N PHE A 158 -3.87 0.94 15.42
CA PHE A 158 -3.27 2.13 16.01
C PHE A 158 -1.79 2.30 15.63
N PHE A 159 -1.03 1.21 15.58
CA PHE A 159 0.37 1.21 15.13
C PHE A 159 0.49 1.59 13.64
N MET A 160 -0.36 1.02 12.78
CA MET A 160 -0.45 1.37 11.36
C MET A 160 -0.83 2.83 11.17
N ASP A 161 -1.93 3.28 11.78
CA ASP A 161 -2.43 4.66 11.60
C ASP A 161 -1.47 5.71 12.15
N LYS A 162 -0.80 5.43 13.28
CA LYS A 162 0.02 6.42 13.99
C LYS A 162 1.51 6.36 13.63
N ILE A 163 2.07 5.16 13.44
CA ILE A 163 3.50 4.95 13.20
C ILE A 163 3.75 4.67 11.72
N MET A 164 3.14 3.65 11.13
CA MET A 164 3.45 3.29 9.75
C MET A 164 3.01 4.37 8.76
N LEU A 165 1.76 4.83 8.83
CA LEU A 165 1.22 5.80 7.89
C LEU A 165 1.88 7.18 8.03
N THR A 166 2.45 7.53 9.19
CA THR A 166 3.16 8.81 9.42
C THR A 166 4.61 8.79 8.94
N MET A 167 5.19 7.60 8.75
CA MET A 167 6.60 7.44 8.38
C MET A 167 6.82 7.45 6.86
N ASN A 168 7.94 8.05 6.46
CA ASN A 168 8.48 8.08 5.10
C ASN A 168 8.84 6.64 4.63
N PRO A 169 8.79 6.24 3.33
CA PRO A 169 9.08 4.86 2.89
C PRO A 169 10.43 4.34 3.38
N THR A 170 11.45 5.20 3.38
CA THR A 170 12.79 4.91 3.92
C THR A 170 12.75 4.65 5.43
N GLN A 171 11.97 5.45 6.18
CA GLN A 171 11.78 5.26 7.62
C GLN A 171 10.98 3.99 7.94
N ARG A 172 9.97 3.63 7.12
CA ARG A 172 9.23 2.35 7.26
C ARG A 172 10.16 1.15 7.09
N ARG A 173 11.06 1.19 6.10
CA ARG A 173 12.06 0.13 5.90
C ARG A 173 13.00 0.01 7.10
N ILE A 174 13.57 1.13 7.56
CA ILE A 174 14.49 1.15 8.73
C ILE A 174 13.78 0.71 10.01
N CYS A 175 12.56 1.19 10.25
CA CYS A 175 11.77 0.80 11.42
C CYS A 175 11.45 -0.70 11.41
N GLY A 176 11.13 -1.27 10.24
CA GLY A 176 10.94 -2.72 10.09
C GLY A 176 12.21 -3.52 10.41
N PHE A 177 13.38 -3.04 10.00
CA PHE A 177 14.66 -3.67 10.35
C PHE A 177 14.96 -3.58 11.85
N MET A 178 14.78 -2.40 12.45
CA MET A 178 14.99 -2.23 13.90
C MET A 178 14.03 -3.10 14.71
N LEU A 179 12.74 -3.15 14.36
CA LEU A 179 11.76 -4.00 15.03
C LEU A 179 12.15 -5.49 14.95
N LYS A 180 12.59 -5.96 13.78
CA LYS A 180 13.07 -7.35 13.62
C LYS A 180 14.27 -7.63 14.50
N LEU A 181 15.22 -6.70 14.60
CA LEU A 181 16.39 -6.83 15.49
C LEU A 181 15.97 -6.85 16.96
N THR A 182 15.08 -5.96 17.39
CA THR A 182 14.58 -5.93 18.77
C THR A 182 13.83 -7.21 19.13
N VAL A 183 13.01 -7.74 18.22
CA VAL A 183 12.31 -9.02 18.44
C VAL A 183 13.31 -10.17 18.56
N LEU A 184 14.31 -10.21 17.69
CA LEU A 184 15.38 -11.22 17.73
C LEU A 184 16.16 -11.15 19.05
N GLU A 185 16.48 -9.94 19.50
CA GLU A 185 17.18 -9.68 20.76
C GLU A 185 16.36 -10.14 21.97
N CYS A 186 15.07 -9.80 22.03
CA CYS A 186 14.17 -10.30 23.07
C CYS A 186 14.07 -11.83 23.08
N LEU A 187 14.03 -12.46 21.90
CA LEU A 187 13.95 -13.91 21.76
C LEU A 187 15.24 -14.58 22.25
N LEU A 188 16.40 -14.00 21.94
CA LEU A 188 17.69 -14.47 22.41
C LEU A 188 17.83 -14.34 23.94
N ILE A 189 17.38 -13.23 24.52
CA ILE A 189 17.33 -13.05 25.98
C ILE A 189 16.42 -14.10 26.64
N LEU A 190 15.25 -14.37 26.04
CA LEU A 190 14.34 -15.40 26.55
C LEU A 190 14.96 -16.80 26.50
N ILE A 191 15.61 -17.16 25.39
CA ILE A 191 16.30 -18.45 25.25
C ILE A 191 17.41 -18.60 26.28
N LEU A 192 18.24 -17.56 26.48
CA LEU A 192 19.28 -17.57 27.49
C LEU A 192 18.71 -17.67 28.91
N GLY A 193 17.62 -16.95 29.21
CA GLY A 193 16.96 -17.01 30.50
C GLY A 193 16.37 -18.39 30.81
N VAL A 194 15.69 -19.01 29.83
CA VAL A 194 15.15 -20.37 29.96
C VAL A 194 16.27 -21.40 30.05
N GLY A 195 17.31 -21.27 29.22
CA GLY A 195 18.48 -22.15 29.25
C GLY A 195 19.20 -22.09 30.60
N TRP A 196 19.40 -20.89 31.16
CA TRP A 196 19.95 -20.71 32.50
C TRP A 196 19.07 -21.35 33.57
N PHE A 197 17.75 -21.15 33.50
CA PHE A 197 16.83 -21.72 34.49
C PHE A 197 16.80 -23.25 34.49
N TYR A 198 16.91 -23.89 33.32
CA TYR A 198 16.84 -25.35 33.20
C TYR A 198 18.19 -26.07 33.35
N TYR A 199 19.31 -25.45 32.95
CA TYR A 199 20.64 -26.09 32.94
C TYR A 199 21.62 -25.51 33.95
N GLY A 200 21.33 -24.33 34.52
CA GLY A 200 22.19 -23.66 35.52
C GLY A 200 21.74 -23.86 36.96
N GLY A 201 20.64 -24.57 37.20
CA GLY A 201 20.10 -24.94 38.52
C GLY A 201 20.43 -26.38 38.90
#